data_AF-A0A2T1EFA3-F1
#
_entry.id   AF-A0A2T1EFA3-F1
#
_cell.length_a   1.000
_cell.length_b   1.000
_cell.length_c   1.000
_cell.angle_alpha   90.00
_cell.angle_beta   90.00
_cell.angle_gamma   90.00
#
_symmetry.space_group_name_H-M   'P 1'
#
loop_
_entity.id
_entity.type
_entity.pdbx_description
1 polymer ?
#
loop_
_entity_poly.entity_id
_entity_poly.type
_entity_poly.pdbx_seq_one_letter_code
_entity_poly.pdbx_strand_id
1 'polypeptide(L)'
;MNLPTTFDFEDDKFNAPPSQVIPWCQLINPRYDNGEMQPYGLAIKVDNAEAVGFTPDSNWREVDYAFSTGEIQQLFITNTPRLVIIRRGPLSLKNRETGEKIGTLKDHYDAFLTDKIKFKTYTRHLIYLVDSNKKFLHKSPLQLTVNGAAGASFSKAYYDYNKQNRELTGFLGELEKAYAQYRQQPVSAKSGLFYAHGIFCPIIASEERGSGENTALVATTTDYEQPTVDTLSKYLIAADVEESQIITQAFEEHKEFGKENIKVEPPKMAIATASNSYTYADDDEFDSPPY
;
A
#
# COMPACT_ATOMS: atom_id res chain seq x y z
N MET A 1 -5.23 -58.64 18.01
CA MET A 1 -4.05 -58.00 17.38
C MET A 1 -4.49 -56.61 16.96
N ASN A 2 -3.97 -55.57 17.60
CA ASN A 2 -4.27 -54.19 17.20
C ASN A 2 -3.44 -53.85 15.96
N LEU A 3 -4.10 -53.40 14.90
CA LEU A 3 -3.43 -52.85 13.72
C LEU A 3 -2.64 -51.60 14.16
N PRO A 4 -1.41 -51.40 13.66
CA PRO A 4 -0.66 -50.20 13.99
C PRO A 4 -1.33 -49.00 13.36
N THR A 5 -1.75 -48.05 14.19
CA THR A 5 -2.25 -46.74 13.74
C THR A 5 -1.09 -45.98 13.10
N THR A 6 -1.18 -45.68 11.80
CA THR A 6 -0.21 -44.86 11.09
C THR A 6 -0.54 -43.38 11.30
N PHE A 7 0.33 -42.66 12.00
CA PHE A 7 0.28 -41.22 12.22
C PHE A 7 1.15 -40.48 11.20
N ASP A 8 0.91 -40.72 9.93
CA ASP A 8 1.67 -40.07 8.85
C ASP A 8 0.92 -38.81 8.37
N PHE A 9 1.41 -37.66 8.81
CA PHE A 9 0.89 -36.32 8.48
C PHE A 9 1.81 -35.55 7.52
N GLU A 10 2.79 -36.22 6.92
CA GLU A 10 3.76 -35.60 6.00
C GLU A 10 3.22 -35.49 4.55
N ASP A 11 1.99 -35.96 4.29
CA ASP A 11 1.29 -35.77 3.03
C ASP A 11 0.94 -34.28 2.84
N ASP A 12 1.22 -33.74 1.65
CA ASP A 12 1.00 -32.34 1.28
C ASP A 12 -0.43 -31.83 1.53
N LYS A 13 -1.42 -32.72 1.60
CA LYS A 13 -2.81 -32.35 1.96
C LYS A 13 -2.98 -31.95 3.44
N PHE A 14 -2.04 -32.33 4.31
CA PHE A 14 -2.00 -31.98 5.73
C PHE A 14 -1.03 -30.83 6.00
N ASN A 15 -0.11 -30.55 5.08
CA ASN A 15 0.69 -29.34 5.11
C ASN A 15 -0.23 -28.14 4.95
N ALA A 16 -0.07 -27.15 5.84
CA ALA A 16 -0.74 -25.88 5.64
C ALA A 16 -0.32 -25.35 4.25
N PRO A 17 -1.25 -24.93 3.39
CA PRO A 17 -0.86 -24.29 2.14
C PRO A 17 0.10 -23.15 2.50
N PRO A 18 1.24 -23.01 1.77
CA PRO A 18 2.14 -21.90 1.99
C PRO A 18 1.30 -20.63 1.98
N SER A 19 1.47 -19.76 2.99
CA SER A 19 0.68 -18.53 3.07
C SER A 19 0.80 -17.84 1.72
N GLN A 20 -0.30 -17.73 0.97
CA GLN A 20 -0.26 -17.14 -0.36
C GLN A 20 0.25 -15.71 -0.20
N VAL A 21 1.50 -15.49 -0.60
CA VAL A 21 2.10 -14.18 -0.66
C VAL A 21 1.33 -13.43 -1.74
N ILE A 22 0.57 -12.41 -1.34
CA ILE A 22 -0.11 -11.53 -2.29
C ILE A 22 0.99 -10.82 -3.08
N PRO A 23 1.02 -10.92 -4.42
CA PRO A 23 1.95 -10.15 -5.24
C PRO A 23 1.82 -8.66 -4.93
N TRP A 24 2.91 -7.92 -5.04
CA TRP A 24 2.98 -6.60 -4.42
C TRP A 24 3.68 -5.54 -5.25
N CYS A 25 3.39 -4.31 -4.90
CA CYS A 25 3.95 -3.10 -5.49
C CYS A 25 4.32 -2.11 -4.37
N GLN A 26 5.18 -1.15 -4.68
CA GLN A 26 5.60 -0.14 -3.72
C GLN A 26 5.80 1.23 -4.35
N LEU A 27 5.85 2.27 -3.52
CA LEU A 27 6.35 3.58 -3.93
C LEU A 27 7.87 3.59 -3.78
N ILE A 28 8.58 3.73 -4.89
CA ILE A 28 10.04 3.92 -4.94
C ILE A 28 10.34 5.41 -4.83
N ASN A 29 11.28 5.78 -3.97
CA ASN A 29 11.66 7.18 -3.76
C ASN A 29 12.65 7.65 -4.84
N PRO A 30 12.69 8.96 -5.14
CA PRO A 30 13.69 9.51 -6.05
C PRO A 30 15.09 9.35 -5.46
N ARG A 31 16.00 8.84 -6.29
CA ARG A 31 17.42 8.69 -5.96
C ARG A 31 18.28 9.07 -7.16
N TYR A 32 19.48 9.57 -6.88
CA TYR A 32 20.48 9.81 -7.92
C TYR A 32 21.44 8.64 -8.05
N ASP A 33 21.69 8.23 -9.28
CA ASP A 33 22.74 7.29 -9.65
C ASP A 33 23.61 7.94 -10.74
N ASN A 34 24.93 7.99 -10.51
CA ASN A 34 25.90 8.67 -11.38
C ASN A 34 25.51 10.10 -11.81
N GLY A 35 24.80 10.84 -10.94
CA GLY A 35 24.35 12.22 -11.19
C GLY A 35 23.04 12.35 -11.95
N GLU A 36 22.41 11.25 -12.35
CA GLU A 36 21.09 11.22 -12.98
C GLU A 36 20.04 10.70 -12.00
N MET A 37 18.84 11.29 -12.01
CA MET A 37 17.74 10.82 -11.18
C MET A 37 17.14 9.55 -11.78
N GLN A 38 17.14 8.48 -11.00
CA GLN A 38 16.47 7.25 -11.40
C GLN A 38 14.94 7.42 -11.38
N PRO A 39 14.21 6.60 -12.17
CA PRO A 39 12.75 6.61 -12.16
C PRO A 39 12.18 6.37 -10.77
N TYR A 40 11.19 7.16 -10.35
CA TYR A 40 10.51 7.01 -9.06
C TYR A 40 9.00 6.98 -9.26
N GLY A 41 8.25 6.57 -8.24
CA GLY A 41 6.80 6.46 -8.30
C GLY A 41 6.28 5.09 -7.87
N LEU A 42 5.06 4.75 -8.28
CA LEU A 42 4.50 3.42 -8.02
C LEU A 42 5.16 2.42 -8.96
N ALA A 43 5.77 1.40 -8.39
CA ALA A 43 6.51 0.38 -9.11
C ALA A 43 6.02 -1.04 -8.77
N ILE A 44 6.05 -1.91 -9.77
CA ILE A 44 5.81 -3.34 -9.66
C ILE A 44 6.95 -4.07 -10.36
N LYS A 45 7.56 -5.05 -9.67
CA LYS A 45 8.55 -5.94 -10.30
C LYS A 45 7.88 -6.79 -11.37
N VAL A 46 8.63 -7.14 -12.42
CA VAL A 46 8.11 -7.96 -13.53
C VAL A 46 7.57 -9.32 -13.04
N ASP A 47 8.20 -9.96 -12.06
CA ASP A 47 7.71 -11.23 -11.48
C ASP A 47 6.32 -11.09 -10.82
N ASN A 48 6.11 -10.04 -10.03
CA ASN A 48 4.82 -9.71 -9.42
C ASN A 48 3.79 -9.31 -10.48
N ALA A 49 4.21 -8.58 -11.52
CA ALA A 49 3.37 -8.20 -12.65
C ALA A 49 2.86 -9.44 -13.41
N GLU A 50 3.76 -10.36 -13.76
CA GLU A 50 3.42 -11.62 -14.41
C GLU A 50 2.48 -12.46 -13.54
N ALA A 51 2.75 -12.55 -12.23
CA ALA A 51 1.94 -13.34 -11.29
C ALA A 51 0.47 -12.91 -11.23
N VAL A 52 0.17 -11.62 -11.42
CA VAL A 52 -1.21 -11.09 -11.46
C VAL A 52 -1.77 -10.93 -12.88
N GLY A 53 -0.97 -11.25 -13.91
CA GLY A 53 -1.32 -11.02 -15.31
C GLY A 53 -1.45 -9.54 -15.66
N PHE A 54 -0.55 -8.70 -15.13
CA PHE A 54 -0.53 -7.27 -15.38
C PHE A 54 -0.21 -6.95 -16.84
N THR A 55 -1.06 -6.15 -17.46
CA THR A 55 -0.89 -5.63 -18.82
C THR A 55 -0.77 -4.11 -18.73
N PRO A 56 0.45 -3.53 -18.76
CA PRO A 56 0.63 -2.09 -18.65
C PRO A 56 -0.02 -1.34 -19.82
N ASP A 57 -0.63 -0.19 -19.53
CA ASP A 57 -1.02 0.77 -20.54
C ASP A 57 0.13 1.76 -20.83
N SER A 58 -0.12 2.77 -21.68
CA SER A 58 0.91 3.75 -22.06
C SER A 58 1.40 4.65 -20.92
N ASN A 59 0.76 4.62 -19.75
CA ASN A 59 1.15 5.41 -18.57
C ASN A 59 2.22 4.71 -17.72
N TRP A 60 2.55 3.46 -18.04
CA TRP A 60 3.60 2.69 -17.38
C TRP A 60 4.84 2.61 -18.26
N ARG A 61 6.00 2.69 -17.61
CA ARG A 61 7.30 2.50 -18.27
C ARG A 61 7.96 1.27 -17.71
N GLU A 62 8.49 0.44 -18.59
CA GLU A 62 9.38 -0.67 -18.23
C GLU A 62 10.81 -0.13 -18.12
N VAL A 63 11.46 -0.38 -17.00
CA VAL A 63 12.80 0.16 -16.69
C VAL A 63 13.66 -0.90 -16.00
N ASP A 64 14.95 -0.88 -16.29
CA ASP A 64 15.95 -1.54 -15.46
C ASP A 64 16.30 -0.61 -14.29
N TYR A 65 15.94 -1.01 -13.08
CA TYR A 65 16.15 -0.22 -11.87
C TYR A 65 17.26 -0.84 -11.03
N ALA A 66 18.33 -0.07 -10.79
CA ALA A 66 19.34 -0.48 -9.82
C ALA A 66 18.86 -0.14 -8.41
N PHE A 67 18.88 -1.06 -7.46
CA PHE A 67 18.58 -0.80 -6.06
C PHE A 67 19.83 -0.35 -5.30
N SER A 68 19.69 0.06 -4.05
CA SER A 68 20.80 0.48 -3.17
C SER A 68 21.77 -0.64 -2.83
N THR A 69 21.29 -1.87 -2.90
CA THR A 69 22.10 -3.09 -2.83
C THR A 69 23.02 -3.28 -4.04
N GLY A 70 22.82 -2.51 -5.11
CA GLY A 70 23.48 -2.68 -6.41
C GLY A 70 22.81 -3.72 -7.30
N GLU A 71 21.75 -4.38 -6.83
CA GLU A 71 20.97 -5.31 -7.65
C GLU A 71 20.19 -4.54 -8.72
N ILE A 72 20.24 -4.98 -9.98
CA ILE A 72 19.42 -4.44 -11.06
C ILE A 72 18.24 -5.37 -11.27
N GLN A 73 17.03 -4.83 -11.24
CA GLN A 73 15.83 -5.59 -11.57
C GLN A 73 14.93 -4.79 -12.52
N GLN A 74 14.17 -5.52 -13.30
CA GLN A 74 13.22 -4.94 -14.24
C GLN A 74 11.89 -4.64 -13.54
N LEU A 75 11.39 -3.41 -13.70
CA LEU A 75 10.17 -2.92 -13.08
C LEU A 75 9.26 -2.25 -14.10
N PHE A 76 7.96 -2.30 -13.87
CA PHE A 76 7.02 -1.30 -14.41
C PHE A 76 6.85 -0.17 -13.40
N ILE A 77 6.98 1.08 -13.85
CA ILE A 77 6.87 2.26 -12.98
C ILE A 77 6.00 3.37 -13.58
N THR A 78 5.26 4.08 -12.73
CA THR A 78 4.46 5.25 -13.09
C THR A 78 4.40 6.31 -11.99
N ASN A 79 4.27 7.57 -12.40
CA ASN A 79 4.08 8.72 -11.51
C ASN A 79 2.62 9.13 -11.34
N THR A 80 1.72 8.56 -12.14
CA THR A 80 0.31 8.92 -12.21
C THR A 80 -0.56 7.67 -12.25
N PRO A 81 -0.45 6.77 -11.25
CA PRO A 81 -1.23 5.55 -11.25
C PRO A 81 -2.72 5.84 -11.06
N ARG A 82 -3.58 4.95 -11.56
CA ARG A 82 -5.03 4.98 -11.29
C ARG A 82 -5.38 3.73 -10.50
N LEU A 83 -5.90 3.92 -9.30
CA LEU A 83 -5.96 2.89 -8.27
C LEU A 83 -7.40 2.72 -7.77
N VAL A 84 -7.85 1.49 -7.66
CA VAL A 84 -8.99 1.13 -6.82
C VAL A 84 -8.46 0.50 -5.54
N ILE A 85 -8.84 1.04 -4.38
CA ILE A 85 -8.40 0.53 -3.07
C ILE A 85 -9.53 -0.32 -2.47
N ILE A 86 -9.35 -1.64 -2.50
CA ILE A 86 -10.33 -2.63 -2.03
C ILE A 86 -10.33 -2.69 -0.50
N ARG A 87 -9.15 -2.84 0.11
CA ARG A 87 -8.99 -2.88 1.57
C ARG A 87 -7.83 -2.01 1.99
N ARG A 88 -7.94 -1.46 3.19
CA ARG A 88 -6.89 -0.69 3.85
C ARG A 88 -6.64 -1.30 5.23
N GLY A 89 -5.40 -1.66 5.50
CA GLY A 89 -4.96 -2.13 6.80
C GLY A 89 -4.87 -1.00 7.84
N PRO A 90 -4.62 -1.33 9.11
CA PRO A 90 -4.35 -0.35 10.13
C PRO A 90 -3.05 0.42 9.85
N LEU A 91 -2.93 1.59 10.47
CA LEU A 91 -1.64 2.28 10.55
C LEU A 91 -0.75 1.53 11.54
N SER A 92 0.33 0.94 11.03
CA SER A 92 1.22 0.06 11.78
C SER A 92 2.62 0.63 11.93
N LEU A 93 3.35 0.07 12.88
CA LEU A 93 4.73 0.41 13.19
C LEU A 93 5.64 -0.75 12.85
N LYS A 94 6.81 -0.41 12.31
CA LYS A 94 7.97 -1.29 12.23
C LYS A 94 9.19 -0.60 12.83
N ASN A 95 10.13 -1.40 13.32
CA ASN A 95 11.46 -0.92 13.65
C ASN A 95 12.10 -0.36 12.37
N ARG A 96 12.67 0.84 12.47
CA ARG A 96 13.26 1.53 11.32
C ARG A 96 14.52 0.85 10.82
N GLU A 97 15.33 0.29 11.72
CA GLU A 97 16.61 -0.36 11.39
C GLU A 97 16.40 -1.80 10.93
N THR A 98 15.62 -2.58 11.70
CA THR A 98 15.48 -4.02 11.43
C THR A 98 14.33 -4.36 10.49
N GLY A 99 13.46 -3.39 10.17
CA GLY A 99 12.24 -3.63 9.41
C GLY A 99 11.18 -4.47 10.15
N GLU A 100 11.49 -4.96 11.35
CA GLU A 100 10.63 -5.85 12.13
C GLU A 100 9.31 -5.16 12.49
N LYS A 101 8.21 -5.85 12.20
CA LYS A 101 6.87 -5.39 12.53
C LYS A 101 6.66 -5.40 14.04
N ILE A 102 6.15 -4.30 14.59
CA ILE A 102 5.91 -4.14 16.02
C ILE A 102 4.43 -4.37 16.35
N GLY A 103 3.53 -3.81 15.54
CA GLY A 103 2.09 -3.83 15.77
C GLY A 103 1.43 -2.57 15.24
N THR A 104 0.21 -2.27 15.69
CA THR A 104 -0.50 -1.06 15.25
C THR A 104 -0.03 0.19 16.00
N LEU A 105 -0.06 1.37 15.37
CA LEU A 105 0.25 2.63 16.04
C LEU A 105 -0.66 2.88 17.25
N LYS A 106 -1.93 2.42 17.17
CA LYS A 106 -2.88 2.57 18.27
C LYS A 106 -2.42 1.84 19.52
N ASP A 107 -1.89 0.63 19.37
CA ASP A 107 -1.50 -0.22 20.49
C ASP A 107 -0.12 0.18 21.06
N HIS A 108 0.71 0.85 20.26
CA HIS A 108 2.07 1.26 20.62
C HIS A 108 2.27 2.78 20.61
N TYR A 109 1.21 3.55 20.84
CA TYR A 109 1.24 5.02 20.72
C TYR A 109 2.25 5.69 21.66
N ASP A 110 2.29 5.27 22.93
CA ASP A 110 3.21 5.85 23.93
C ASP A 110 4.67 5.54 23.62
N ALA A 111 4.96 4.31 23.18
CA ALA A 111 6.28 3.93 22.71
C ALA A 111 6.69 4.78 21.50
N PHE A 112 5.79 4.96 20.53
CA PHE A 112 6.03 5.82 19.37
C PHE A 112 6.33 7.27 19.74
N LEU A 113 5.61 7.84 20.71
CA LEU A 113 5.87 9.21 21.15
C LEU A 113 7.20 9.37 21.89
N THR A 114 7.63 8.34 22.61
CA THR A 114 8.88 8.33 23.37
C THR A 114 10.10 8.32 22.45
N ASP A 115 10.06 7.54 21.37
CA ASP A 115 11.17 7.40 20.43
C ASP A 115 10.69 7.33 18.98
N LYS A 116 10.33 8.48 18.44
CA LYS A 116 9.83 8.59 17.05
C LYS A 116 10.87 8.19 16.01
N ILE A 117 12.17 8.26 16.34
CA ILE A 117 13.26 8.02 15.39
C ILE A 117 13.42 6.51 15.16
N LYS A 118 13.23 5.71 16.21
CA LYS A 118 13.29 4.25 16.18
C LYS A 118 12.22 3.60 15.32
N PHE A 119 11.07 4.24 15.14
CA PHE A 119 9.91 3.63 14.48
C PHE A 119 9.62 4.25 13.11
N LYS A 120 9.23 3.39 12.17
CA LYS A 120 8.68 3.80 10.88
C LYS A 120 7.22 3.38 10.78
N THR A 121 6.35 4.32 10.42
CA THR A 121 4.94 4.04 10.16
C THR A 121 4.75 3.47 8.76
N TYR A 122 3.79 2.56 8.61
CA TYR A 122 3.36 2.06 7.32
C TYR A 122 1.88 1.69 7.30
N THR A 123 1.31 1.59 6.10
CA THR A 123 -0.03 1.07 5.88
C THR A 123 -0.03 0.17 4.65
N ARG A 124 -0.65 -0.99 4.78
CA ARG A 124 -0.87 -1.92 3.66
C ARG A 124 -2.24 -1.63 3.03
N HIS A 125 -2.28 -1.63 1.72
CA HIS A 125 -3.49 -1.48 0.92
C HIS A 125 -3.60 -2.68 0.00
N LEU A 126 -4.82 -3.12 -0.26
CA LEU A 126 -5.12 -4.11 -1.28
C LEU A 126 -5.76 -3.37 -2.44
N ILE A 127 -5.13 -3.41 -3.62
CA ILE A 127 -5.47 -2.53 -4.73
C ILE A 127 -5.67 -3.27 -6.05
N TYR A 128 -6.39 -2.61 -6.96
CA TYR A 128 -6.31 -2.87 -8.39
C TYR A 128 -5.81 -1.63 -9.13
N LEU A 129 -4.97 -1.86 -10.14
CA LEU A 129 -4.56 -0.86 -11.12
C LEU A 129 -5.59 -0.81 -12.24
N VAL A 130 -5.95 0.39 -12.67
CA VAL A 130 -7.04 0.64 -13.60
C VAL A 130 -6.52 1.45 -14.79
N ASP A 131 -7.02 1.17 -15.99
CA ASP A 131 -6.75 1.99 -17.17
C ASP A 131 -7.63 3.26 -17.22
N SER A 132 -7.50 4.03 -18.30
CA SER A 132 -8.34 5.20 -18.56
C SER A 132 -9.81 4.87 -18.89
N ASN A 133 -10.11 3.62 -19.31
CA ASN A 133 -11.46 3.12 -19.61
C ASN A 133 -12.14 2.46 -18.39
N LYS A 134 -11.52 2.55 -17.21
CA LYS A 134 -11.99 1.93 -15.97
C LYS A 134 -11.95 0.40 -15.98
N LYS A 135 -11.03 -0.19 -16.76
CA LYS A 135 -10.75 -1.63 -16.83
C LYS A 135 -9.54 -1.97 -15.97
N PHE A 136 -9.60 -3.12 -15.28
CA PHE A 136 -8.46 -3.57 -14.49
C PHE A 136 -7.32 -4.03 -15.39
N LEU A 137 -6.11 -3.60 -15.04
CA LEU A 137 -4.89 -3.96 -15.76
C LEU A 137 -4.36 -5.34 -15.37
N HIS A 138 -4.95 -6.01 -14.36
CA HIS A 138 -4.55 -7.32 -13.86
C HIS A 138 -5.73 -8.08 -13.24
N LYS A 139 -5.58 -9.38 -12.99
CA LYS A 139 -6.68 -10.30 -12.65
C LYS A 139 -6.92 -10.49 -11.15
N SER A 140 -5.89 -10.29 -10.33
CA SER A 140 -5.94 -10.47 -8.87
C SER A 140 -5.36 -9.25 -8.17
N PRO A 141 -5.78 -8.91 -6.94
CA PRO A 141 -5.36 -7.67 -6.31
C PRO A 141 -3.87 -7.69 -5.92
N LEU A 142 -3.27 -6.51 -5.89
CA LEU A 142 -1.89 -6.29 -5.44
C LEU A 142 -1.87 -5.74 -4.02
N GLN A 143 -0.86 -6.13 -3.24
CA GLN A 143 -0.56 -5.47 -1.98
C GLN A 143 0.33 -4.24 -2.23
N LEU A 144 -0.14 -3.07 -1.80
CA LEU A 144 0.65 -1.83 -1.77
C LEU A 144 1.01 -1.49 -0.33
N THR A 145 2.30 -1.49 -0.01
CA THR A 145 2.81 -0.97 1.27
C THR A 145 3.34 0.43 1.05
N VAL A 146 2.77 1.41 1.75
CA VAL A 146 3.30 2.77 1.78
C VAL A 146 3.80 3.08 3.18
N ASN A 147 4.95 3.75 3.27
CA ASN A 147 5.65 3.95 4.53
C ASN A 147 6.23 5.37 4.63
N GLY A 148 6.54 5.80 5.86
CA GLY A 148 7.20 7.09 6.12
C GLY A 148 6.46 8.29 5.52
N ALA A 149 7.23 9.24 4.97
CA ALA A 149 6.71 10.48 4.41
C ALA A 149 5.85 10.24 3.14
N ALA A 150 6.26 9.31 2.26
CA ALA A 150 5.47 8.91 1.09
C ALA A 150 4.10 8.39 1.52
N GLY A 151 4.07 7.45 2.48
CA GLY A 151 2.82 6.90 3.01
C GLY A 151 1.95 7.90 3.76
N ALA A 152 2.54 8.88 4.45
CA ALA A 152 1.80 9.96 5.09
C ALA A 152 1.10 10.85 4.04
N SER A 153 1.81 11.25 2.98
CA SER A 153 1.23 12.05 1.89
C SER A 153 0.15 11.30 1.13
N PHE A 154 0.39 10.03 0.77
CA PHE A 154 -0.57 9.16 0.12
C PHE A 154 -1.84 8.98 0.96
N SER A 155 -1.67 8.69 2.25
CA SER A 155 -2.80 8.52 3.17
C SER A 155 -3.61 9.80 3.26
N LYS A 156 -2.96 10.96 3.42
CA LYS A 156 -3.65 12.24 3.51
C LYS A 156 -4.43 12.59 2.24
N ALA A 157 -3.85 12.33 1.07
CA ALA A 157 -4.52 12.54 -0.21
C ALA A 157 -5.74 11.62 -0.40
N TYR A 158 -5.63 10.35 0.01
CA TYR A 158 -6.72 9.39 -0.14
C TYR A 158 -7.82 9.54 0.93
N TYR A 159 -7.42 9.56 2.20
CA TYR A 159 -8.29 9.56 3.38
C TYR A 159 -7.68 10.46 4.48
N ASP A 160 -8.27 11.63 4.68
CA ASP A 160 -7.92 12.48 5.82
C ASP A 160 -9.18 12.82 6.62
N TYR A 161 -9.21 12.46 7.90
CA TYR A 161 -10.36 12.69 8.77
C TYR A 161 -10.03 13.77 9.80
N ASN A 162 -10.62 14.95 9.61
CA ASN A 162 -10.46 16.04 10.55
C ASN A 162 -11.34 15.80 11.78
N LYS A 163 -10.71 15.44 12.91
CA LYS A 163 -11.40 15.18 14.17
C LYS A 163 -12.13 16.40 14.74
N GLN A 164 -11.67 17.62 14.49
CA GLN A 164 -12.28 18.85 15.01
C GLN A 164 -13.62 19.12 14.32
N ASN A 165 -13.64 19.02 12.99
CA ASN A 165 -14.84 19.30 12.19
C ASN A 165 -15.67 18.04 11.89
N ARG A 166 -15.19 16.86 12.32
CA ARG A 166 -15.76 15.53 12.00
C ARG A 166 -16.01 15.36 10.51
N GLU A 167 -15.07 15.86 9.71
CA GLU A 167 -15.19 15.92 8.26
C GLU A 167 -14.18 14.97 7.63
N LEU A 168 -14.66 14.16 6.67
CA LEU A 168 -13.83 13.40 5.77
C LEU A 168 -13.38 14.31 4.61
N THR A 169 -12.07 14.40 4.44
CA THR A 169 -11.37 15.14 3.39
C THR A 169 -10.44 14.22 2.61
N GLY A 170 -9.77 14.75 1.59
CA GLY A 170 -9.08 13.96 0.58
C GLY A 170 -10.06 13.36 -0.43
N PHE A 171 -9.55 12.46 -1.26
CA PHE A 171 -10.29 11.84 -2.36
C PHE A 171 -11.63 11.24 -1.91
N LEU A 172 -11.67 10.49 -0.80
CA LEU A 172 -12.93 9.89 -0.35
C LEU A 172 -13.99 10.93 0.04
N GLY A 173 -13.59 12.00 0.71
CA GLY A 173 -14.52 13.07 1.09
C GLY A 173 -15.06 13.82 -0.11
N GLU A 174 -14.21 14.08 -1.10
CA GLU A 174 -14.63 14.71 -2.37
C GLU A 174 -15.53 13.79 -3.19
N LEU A 175 -15.24 12.49 -3.21
CA LEU A 175 -16.07 11.50 -3.89
C LEU A 175 -17.48 11.43 -3.30
N GLU A 176 -17.62 11.49 -1.96
CA GLU A 176 -18.94 11.57 -1.31
C GLU A 176 -19.72 12.83 -1.67
N LYS A 177 -19.03 13.98 -1.65
CA LYS A 177 -19.62 15.28 -2.00
C LYS A 177 -20.10 15.30 -3.45
N ALA A 178 -19.24 14.86 -4.38
CA ALA A 178 -19.55 14.77 -5.80
C ALA A 178 -20.72 13.80 -6.06
N TYR A 179 -20.72 12.63 -5.42
CA TYR A 179 -21.82 11.65 -5.55
C TYR A 179 -23.15 12.18 -4.98
N ALA A 180 -23.12 12.81 -3.81
CA ALA A 180 -24.32 13.39 -3.20
C ALA A 180 -24.92 14.51 -4.08
N GLN A 181 -24.07 15.39 -4.60
CA GLN A 181 -24.48 16.45 -5.53
C GLN A 181 -25.03 15.88 -6.85
N TYR A 182 -24.37 14.88 -7.44
CA TYR A 182 -24.86 14.16 -8.63
C TYR A 182 -26.25 13.56 -8.41
N ARG A 183 -26.50 13.02 -7.21
CA ARG A 183 -27.80 12.46 -6.81
C ARG A 183 -28.80 13.49 -6.32
N GLN A 184 -28.42 14.76 -6.20
CA GLN A 184 -29.20 15.84 -5.59
C GLN A 184 -29.70 15.48 -4.17
N GLN A 185 -28.80 14.91 -3.37
CA GLN A 185 -29.06 14.45 -2.00
C GLN A 185 -28.10 15.11 -1.01
N PRO A 186 -28.46 15.18 0.28
CA PRO A 186 -27.52 15.59 1.32
C PRO A 186 -26.30 14.67 1.38
N VAL A 187 -25.13 15.26 1.69
CA VAL A 187 -23.90 14.50 1.92
C VAL A 187 -24.11 13.57 3.11
N SER A 188 -23.80 12.30 2.90
CA SER A 188 -23.93 11.23 3.90
C SER A 188 -22.78 10.26 3.76
N ALA A 189 -22.26 9.80 4.90
CA ALA A 189 -21.19 8.83 4.95
C ALA A 189 -21.55 7.55 4.16
N LYS A 190 -20.60 7.05 3.39
CA LYS A 190 -20.75 5.85 2.56
C LYS A 190 -20.03 4.65 3.19
N SER A 191 -20.39 3.46 2.70
CA SER A 191 -19.79 2.21 3.17
C SER A 191 -18.37 2.04 2.60
N GLY A 192 -17.58 1.17 3.24
CA GLY A 192 -16.26 0.79 2.72
C GLY A 192 -16.32 0.24 1.28
N LEU A 193 -17.38 -0.51 0.96
CA LEU A 193 -17.59 -1.05 -0.39
C LEU A 193 -17.85 0.06 -1.41
N PHE A 194 -18.57 1.14 -1.05
CA PHE A 194 -18.72 2.29 -1.93
C PHE A 194 -17.37 2.95 -2.22
N TYR A 195 -16.53 3.17 -1.20
CA TYR A 195 -15.20 3.76 -1.41
C TYR A 195 -14.30 2.86 -2.26
N ALA A 196 -14.45 1.54 -2.15
CA ALA A 196 -13.76 0.57 -3.00
C ALA A 196 -14.16 0.64 -4.48
N HIS A 197 -15.19 1.41 -4.86
CA HIS A 197 -15.51 1.70 -6.27
C HIS A 197 -14.90 3.01 -6.77
N GLY A 198 -14.29 3.79 -5.89
CA GLY A 198 -13.58 5.02 -6.25
C GLY A 198 -12.25 4.72 -6.91
N ILE A 199 -11.98 5.39 -8.03
CA ILE A 199 -10.69 5.36 -8.73
C ILE A 199 -9.87 6.56 -8.26
N PHE A 200 -8.92 6.30 -7.37
CA PHE A 200 -7.97 7.27 -6.86
C PHE A 200 -6.81 7.44 -7.85
N CYS A 201 -6.61 8.64 -8.36
CA CYS A 201 -5.55 8.97 -9.33
C CYS A 201 -4.53 9.94 -8.69
N PRO A 202 -3.61 9.46 -7.82
CA PRO A 202 -2.59 10.32 -7.23
C PRO A 202 -1.57 10.81 -8.27
N ILE A 203 -1.09 12.03 -8.07
CA ILE A 203 0.03 12.63 -8.79
C ILE A 203 1.25 12.55 -7.88
N ILE A 204 2.26 11.79 -8.30
CA ILE A 204 3.48 11.53 -7.53
C ILE A 204 4.61 12.40 -8.07
N ALA A 205 5.16 13.25 -7.21
CA ALA A 205 6.32 14.07 -7.52
C ALA A 205 7.44 13.89 -6.48
N SER A 206 8.66 14.22 -6.90
CA SER A 206 9.83 14.25 -6.04
C SER A 206 9.82 15.52 -5.19
N GLU A 207 9.70 15.38 -3.87
CA GLU A 207 9.80 16.50 -2.93
C GLU A 207 10.78 16.18 -1.80
N GLU A 208 11.50 17.19 -1.33
CA GLU A 208 12.28 17.10 -0.11
C GLU A 208 11.34 17.09 1.11
N ARG A 209 11.40 16.03 1.90
CA ARG A 209 10.59 15.86 3.10
C ARG A 209 11.50 15.45 4.26
N GLY A 210 11.27 16.03 5.43
CA GLY A 210 12.02 15.73 6.64
C GLY A 210 12.29 16.96 7.49
N SER A 211 13.27 16.87 8.37
CA SER A 211 13.70 17.99 9.22
C SER A 211 15.19 17.88 9.52
N GLY A 212 15.92 18.97 9.28
CA GLY A 212 17.38 19.03 9.46
C GLY A 212 18.10 17.99 8.61
N GLU A 213 19.02 17.25 9.23
CA GLU A 213 19.82 16.19 8.60
C GLU A 213 18.97 14.98 8.12
N ASN A 214 17.69 14.88 8.52
CA ASN A 214 16.78 13.81 8.12
C ASN A 214 15.90 14.20 6.91
N THR A 215 16.37 15.12 6.07
CA THR A 215 15.67 15.51 4.84
C THR A 215 16.08 14.57 3.71
N ALA A 216 15.11 13.96 3.04
CA ALA A 216 15.34 13.09 1.90
C ALA A 216 14.39 13.44 0.75
N LEU A 217 14.76 13.06 -0.47
CA LEU A 217 13.85 13.09 -1.60
C LEU A 217 12.85 11.95 -1.47
N VAL A 218 11.57 12.28 -1.59
CA VAL A 218 10.46 11.36 -1.34
C VAL A 218 9.48 11.41 -2.49
N ALA A 219 9.02 10.24 -2.93
CA ALA A 219 7.92 10.10 -3.89
C ALA A 219 6.62 10.48 -3.19
N THR A 220 6.29 11.76 -3.26
CA THR A 220 5.21 12.38 -2.50
C THR A 220 3.96 12.44 -3.36
N THR A 221 2.81 12.07 -2.80
CA THR A 221 1.52 12.39 -3.42
C THR A 221 1.24 13.88 -3.22
N THR A 222 1.49 14.69 -4.24
CA THR A 222 1.39 16.15 -4.17
C THR A 222 -0.03 16.64 -4.46
N ASP A 223 -0.74 15.90 -5.30
CA ASP A 223 -2.13 16.16 -5.65
C ASP A 223 -2.79 14.85 -6.15
N TYR A 224 -4.06 14.92 -6.55
CA TYR A 224 -4.77 13.83 -7.20
C TYR A 224 -5.87 14.37 -8.13
N GLU A 225 -6.31 13.56 -9.10
CA GLU A 225 -7.42 13.96 -9.95
C GLU A 225 -8.73 14.04 -9.14
N GLN A 226 -9.31 15.24 -9.03
CA GLN A 226 -10.43 15.52 -8.12
C GLN A 226 -11.78 15.08 -8.71
N PRO A 227 -12.58 14.28 -7.99
CA PRO A 227 -13.96 14.00 -8.37
C PRO A 227 -14.84 15.21 -8.12
N THR A 228 -15.50 15.68 -9.16
CA THR A 228 -16.56 16.70 -9.12
C THR A 228 -17.86 16.09 -9.66
N VAL A 229 -18.97 16.83 -9.59
CA VAL A 229 -20.26 16.38 -10.17
C VAL A 229 -20.11 16.02 -11.64
N ASP A 230 -19.35 16.82 -12.38
CA ASP A 230 -19.17 16.69 -13.84
C ASP A 230 -18.17 15.58 -14.21
N THR A 231 -17.24 15.25 -13.31
CA THR A 231 -16.18 14.26 -13.55
C THR A 231 -16.37 12.95 -12.80
N LEU A 232 -17.42 12.83 -11.98
CA LEU A 232 -17.70 11.65 -11.14
C LEU A 232 -17.67 10.34 -11.91
N SER A 233 -18.23 10.32 -13.13
CA SER A 233 -18.27 9.12 -13.98
C SER A 233 -16.89 8.60 -14.40
N LYS A 234 -15.84 9.44 -14.32
CA LYS A 234 -14.44 9.06 -14.58
C LYS A 234 -13.78 8.39 -13.39
N TYR A 235 -14.23 8.70 -12.18
CA TYR A 235 -13.60 8.28 -10.92
C TYR A 235 -14.44 7.32 -10.09
N LEU A 236 -15.55 6.84 -10.63
CA LEU A 236 -16.41 5.87 -9.98
C LEU A 236 -16.73 4.72 -10.94
N ILE A 237 -16.49 3.50 -10.47
CA ILE A 237 -16.92 2.27 -11.15
C ILE A 237 -18.41 2.09 -10.88
N ALA A 238 -19.18 1.95 -11.96
CA ALA A 238 -20.63 1.78 -11.88
C ALA A 238 -20.98 0.40 -11.32
N ALA A 239 -22.10 0.28 -10.63
CA ALA A 239 -22.48 -0.96 -9.94
C ALA A 239 -22.91 -2.10 -10.89
N ASP A 240 -23.17 -1.79 -12.16
CA ASP A 240 -23.70 -2.71 -13.17
C ASP A 240 -22.65 -3.23 -14.15
N VAL A 241 -21.37 -2.86 -13.98
CA VAL A 241 -20.27 -3.35 -14.82
C VAL A 241 -19.52 -4.50 -14.15
N GLU A 242 -18.81 -5.29 -14.97
CA GLU A 242 -18.03 -6.46 -14.52
C GLU A 242 -17.02 -6.11 -13.42
N GLU A 243 -16.36 -4.95 -13.52
CA GLU A 243 -15.39 -4.51 -12.51
C GLU A 243 -15.99 -4.37 -11.11
N SER A 244 -17.27 -4.00 -11.00
CA SER A 244 -17.96 -3.91 -9.71
C SER A 244 -18.13 -5.27 -9.04
N GLN A 245 -18.33 -6.33 -9.84
CA GLN A 245 -18.44 -7.70 -9.33
C GLN A 245 -17.10 -8.17 -8.78
N ILE A 246 -16.01 -7.91 -9.51
CA ILE A 246 -14.64 -8.20 -9.07
C ILE A 246 -14.31 -7.45 -7.78
N ILE A 247 -14.66 -6.15 -7.68
CA ILE A 247 -14.46 -5.35 -6.47
C ILE A 247 -15.22 -5.96 -5.30
N THR A 248 -16.50 -6.28 -5.48
CA THR A 248 -17.37 -6.79 -4.42
C THR A 248 -16.88 -8.14 -3.91
N GLN A 249 -16.50 -9.04 -4.82
CA GLN A 249 -15.92 -10.33 -4.49
C GLN A 249 -14.61 -10.18 -3.71
N ALA A 250 -13.64 -9.44 -4.25
CA ALA A 250 -12.35 -9.23 -3.60
C ALA A 250 -12.51 -8.50 -2.25
N PHE A 251 -13.45 -7.57 -2.14
CA PHE A 251 -13.76 -6.90 -0.89
C PHE A 251 -14.14 -7.93 0.17
N GLU A 252 -15.07 -8.84 -0.11
CA GLU A 252 -15.51 -9.81 0.90
C GLU A 252 -14.51 -10.95 1.16
N GLU A 253 -13.84 -11.45 0.13
CA GLU A 253 -12.77 -12.45 0.29
C GLU A 253 -11.66 -11.94 1.22
N HIS A 254 -11.33 -10.64 1.12
CA HIS A 254 -10.27 -10.01 1.90
C HIS A 254 -10.80 -9.19 3.09
N LYS A 255 -11.95 -9.51 3.65
CA LYS A 255 -12.51 -8.80 4.82
C LYS A 255 -11.62 -8.79 6.07
N GLU A 256 -10.71 -9.76 6.18
CA GLU A 256 -9.72 -9.87 7.26
C GLU A 256 -8.36 -9.26 6.89
N PHE A 257 -8.21 -8.66 5.70
CA PHE A 257 -6.95 -8.06 5.26
C PHE A 257 -6.46 -7.00 6.26
N GLY A 258 -5.20 -7.14 6.68
CA GLY A 258 -4.56 -6.25 7.63
C GLY A 258 -5.06 -6.38 9.07
N LYS A 259 -6.03 -7.26 9.36
CA LYS A 259 -6.41 -7.58 10.74
C LYS A 259 -5.43 -8.61 11.29
N GLU A 260 -4.84 -8.30 12.44
CA GLU A 260 -3.89 -9.19 13.08
C GLU A 260 -4.64 -10.25 13.91
N ASN A 261 -4.35 -11.52 13.64
CA ASN A 261 -4.51 -12.56 14.65
C ASN A 261 -3.26 -12.51 15.53
N ILE A 262 -3.39 -11.93 16.72
CA ILE A 262 -2.30 -11.87 17.70
C ILE A 262 -1.93 -13.30 18.09
N LYS A 263 -0.91 -13.89 17.46
CA LYS A 263 -0.17 -15.00 18.06
C LYS A 263 0.80 -14.38 19.05
N VAL A 264 0.45 -14.47 20.33
CA VAL A 264 1.35 -14.12 21.43
C VAL A 264 2.48 -15.16 21.43
N GLU A 265 3.60 -14.85 20.79
CA GLU A 265 4.85 -15.58 21.06
C GLU A 265 5.53 -14.97 22.29
N PRO A 266 6.03 -15.78 23.23
CA PRO A 266 6.70 -15.28 24.43
C PRO A 266 8.06 -14.65 24.06
N PRO A 267 8.46 -13.57 24.75
CA PRO A 267 9.63 -12.78 24.39
C PRO A 267 10.94 -13.57 24.56
N LYS A 268 11.76 -13.62 23.50
CA LYS A 268 13.17 -14.01 23.59
C LYS A 268 13.99 -12.78 24.00
N MET A 269 14.71 -12.89 25.11
CA MET A 269 15.66 -11.87 25.57
C MET A 269 16.88 -11.84 24.64
N ALA A 270 17.28 -10.66 24.18
CA ALA A 270 18.58 -10.43 23.56
C ALA A 270 19.24 -9.16 24.12
N ILE A 271 20.54 -9.28 24.35
CA ILE A 271 21.42 -8.38 25.11
C ILE A 271 21.87 -7.21 24.23
N ALA A 272 21.85 -6.00 24.79
CA ALA A 272 22.32 -4.78 24.13
C ALA A 272 23.85 -4.72 24.07
N THR A 273 24.39 -4.44 22.88
CA THR A 273 25.69 -3.77 22.73
C THR A 273 25.51 -2.62 21.74
N ALA A 274 25.86 -1.41 22.18
CA ALA A 274 25.75 -0.19 21.40
C ALA A 274 27.10 0.14 20.77
N SER A 275 27.09 0.46 19.48
CA SER A 275 28.14 1.22 18.81
C SER A 275 27.51 2.12 17.75
N ASN A 276 27.73 3.43 17.89
CA ASN A 276 27.22 4.49 17.04
C ASN A 276 27.99 4.60 15.71
N SER A 277 27.26 4.51 14.60
CA SER A 277 27.43 5.33 13.38
C SER A 277 26.26 5.03 12.45
N TYR A 278 25.31 5.97 12.32
CA TYR A 278 24.11 5.77 11.51
C TYR A 278 24.43 5.96 10.02
N THR A 279 24.30 4.87 9.26
CA THR A 279 24.22 4.86 7.80
C THR A 279 22.85 4.29 7.47
N TYR A 280 22.00 5.07 6.80
CA TYR A 280 20.62 4.69 6.51
C TYR A 280 20.57 3.72 5.33
N ALA A 281 19.73 2.69 5.43
CA ALA A 281 19.34 1.87 4.28
C ALA A 281 18.36 2.68 3.42
N ASP A 282 18.64 2.79 2.13
CA ASP A 282 17.76 3.47 1.17
C ASP A 282 16.42 2.72 1.08
N ASP A 283 15.33 3.47 1.16
CA ASP A 283 13.94 2.98 1.22
C ASP A 283 13.40 2.34 -0.07
N ASP A 284 14.26 2.03 -1.03
CA ASP A 284 13.91 1.42 -2.31
C ASP A 284 13.92 -0.12 -2.25
N GLU A 285 14.39 -0.72 -1.17
CA GLU A 285 14.62 -2.16 -1.07
C GLU A 285 13.30 -2.96 -1.10
N PHE A 286 13.16 -3.87 -2.08
CA PHE A 286 12.07 -4.85 -2.14
C PHE A 286 12.34 -5.98 -1.13
N ASP A 287 12.39 -5.63 0.16
CA ASP A 287 12.93 -6.52 1.18
C ASP A 287 11.88 -7.51 1.68
N SER A 288 11.69 -8.62 0.95
CA SER A 288 10.77 -9.74 1.22
C SER A 288 9.27 -9.37 1.37
N PRO A 289 8.32 -10.30 1.14
CA PRO A 289 6.92 -10.01 1.41
C PRO A 289 6.76 -9.68 2.90
N PRO A 290 6.25 -8.49 3.26
CA PRO A 290 6.17 -8.11 4.66
C PRO A 290 5.00 -8.89 5.25
N TYR A 291 5.31 -9.92 6.04
CA TYR A 291 4.33 -10.58 6.91
C TYR A 291 3.87 -9.62 8.02
#